data_AF-A0A2T4VJU0-F1
#
_entry.id   AF-A0A2T4VJU0-F1
#
_cell.length_a   1.000
_cell.length_b   1.000
_cell.length_c   1.000
_cell.angle_alpha   90.00
_cell.angle_beta   90.00
_cell.angle_gamma   90.00
#
_symmetry.space_group_name_H-M   'P 1'
#
loop_
_entity.id
_entity.type
_entity.pdbx_description
1 polymer ?
#
loop_
_entity_poly.entity_id
_entity_poly.type
_entity_poly.pdbx_seq_one_letter_code
_entity_poly.pdbx_strand_id
1 'polypeptide(L)'
;MTTSQLLKGPGTRSLLYRILESPEQVSALQHLPPPTLARLIHHVGLEDAGELVALATTQQLARIFDEDLWRSTRPGREERFDAERFGLWLEVLLEMGADRAAARLAEMDEDFVTFALSGQLLVLDLDMLTMDRLRSAEGQEDEALVDKALESSLSHELDRFLLISRKPESWDAVLSVLVALDESHHELLTRLLERCCHHASEYIEDNGGLYAVLTTAEQLETDVAQAREERREREGFVAPADAAAFLGLARSGRVGEDPITRGYARAQQEASRVSPSGMEGAPHGRPVSTQPLLHLLQEAEVLTTQSPTALLGAGGDAGTHASATTLREALDWLQGEAPEALSRCTQELGYLSNVLVSGCGHSGRALRALEAAQVAIATCNLGMEVHPEIGSDRSRAGGLIAREGLVPCFGRGWRVLHEDVVMWSARAFDAALTRRVPAGRGDASRARTELARDIAAGRPWASRRRWVHLAPFLSKAAFAAMRELVDECPAFNGTFLATRQQVEEARRRVEELLAS
;
A
#
# COMPACT_ATOMS: atom_id res chain seq x y z
N MET A 1 33.35 -8.68 36.74
CA MET A 1 33.76 -8.04 35.46
C MET A 1 33.46 -9.05 34.38
N THR A 2 32.23 -9.02 33.88
CA THR A 2 31.67 -10.15 33.13
C THR A 2 30.61 -9.62 32.18
N THR A 3 30.69 -10.12 30.94
CA THR A 3 29.56 -10.28 30.00
C THR A 3 29.02 -9.00 29.36
N SER A 4 29.70 -8.49 28.32
CA SER A 4 29.05 -7.60 27.34
C SER A 4 29.74 -7.61 25.98
N GLN A 5 30.08 -8.78 25.46
CA GLN A 5 30.42 -8.97 24.05
C GLN A 5 29.92 -10.36 23.65
N LEU A 6 28.97 -10.40 22.70
CA LEU A 6 28.37 -11.56 21.99
C LEU A 6 26.84 -11.49 22.10
N LEU A 7 26.26 -10.69 21.20
CA LEU A 7 24.90 -10.78 20.62
C LEU A 7 24.70 -9.51 19.75
N LYS A 8 25.57 -9.31 18.77
CA LYS A 8 25.23 -8.50 17.59
C LYS A 8 24.96 -9.53 16.49
N GLY A 9 23.73 -9.58 15.99
CA GLY A 9 23.40 -10.36 14.80
C GLY A 9 24.35 -10.02 13.65
N PRO A 10 24.49 -10.91 12.65
CA PRO A 10 25.36 -10.64 11.52
C PRO A 10 24.94 -9.31 10.87
N GLY A 11 25.85 -8.33 10.84
CA GLY A 11 25.55 -7.02 10.25
C GLY A 11 25.18 -7.15 8.78
N THR A 12 24.37 -6.23 8.26
CA THR A 12 23.87 -6.16 6.88
C THR A 12 24.92 -6.51 5.82
N ARG A 13 26.14 -5.99 5.95
CA ARG A 13 27.27 -6.29 5.04
C ARG A 13 27.76 -7.75 5.09
N SER A 14 27.67 -8.40 6.25
CA SER A 14 28.01 -9.82 6.42
C SER A 14 26.96 -10.75 5.82
N LEU A 15 25.71 -10.29 5.68
CA LEU A 15 24.68 -11.01 4.94
C LEU A 15 24.90 -10.90 3.43
N LEU A 16 25.12 -9.68 2.91
CA LEU A 16 25.40 -9.47 1.49
C LEU A 16 26.61 -10.29 1.03
N TYR A 17 27.71 -10.23 1.77
CA TYR A 17 28.93 -10.95 1.45
C TYR A 17 28.71 -12.47 1.36
N ARG A 18 27.90 -13.04 2.27
CA ARG A 18 27.57 -14.48 2.23
C ARG A 18 26.73 -14.86 1.02
N ILE A 19 25.76 -14.03 0.64
CA ILE A 19 24.91 -14.25 -0.53
C ILE A 19 25.72 -14.22 -1.82
N LEU A 20 26.67 -13.30 -1.93
CA LEU A 20 27.46 -13.07 -3.14
C LEU A 20 28.64 -14.03 -3.31
N GLU A 21 29.18 -14.57 -2.23
CA GLU A 21 30.26 -15.58 -2.31
C GLU A 21 29.80 -16.93 -2.88
N SER A 22 28.49 -17.22 -2.86
CA SER A 22 27.95 -18.53 -3.25
C SER A 22 27.20 -18.47 -4.58
N PRO A 23 27.71 -19.07 -5.68
CA PRO A 23 27.03 -19.07 -6.99
C PRO A 23 25.61 -19.66 -6.95
N GLU A 24 25.39 -20.65 -6.08
CA GLU A 24 24.07 -21.26 -5.86
C GLU A 24 23.06 -20.27 -5.23
N GLN A 25 23.54 -19.37 -4.36
CA GLN A 25 22.71 -18.36 -3.71
C GLN A 25 22.40 -17.20 -4.65
N VAL A 26 23.35 -16.82 -5.50
CA VAL A 26 23.11 -15.88 -6.61
C VAL A 26 22.04 -16.42 -7.56
N SER A 27 22.13 -17.69 -7.93
CA SER A 27 21.10 -18.32 -8.76
C SER A 27 19.74 -18.39 -8.05
N ALA A 28 19.73 -18.70 -6.74
CA ALA A 28 18.51 -18.71 -5.94
C ALA A 28 17.88 -17.32 -5.82
N LEU A 29 18.67 -16.24 -5.82
CA LEU A 29 18.18 -14.86 -5.76
C LEU A 29 17.37 -14.46 -7.00
N GLN A 30 17.76 -14.94 -8.18
CA GLN A 30 17.01 -14.71 -9.42
C GLN A 30 15.66 -15.43 -9.46
N HIS A 31 15.50 -16.48 -8.65
CA HIS A 31 14.26 -17.25 -8.53
C HIS A 31 13.45 -16.86 -7.29
N LEU A 32 13.88 -15.84 -6.55
CA LEU A 32 13.23 -15.42 -5.32
C LEU A 32 11.96 -14.62 -5.63
N PRO A 33 10.87 -14.81 -4.87
CA PRO A 33 9.68 -13.99 -5.01
C PRO A 33 10.02 -12.50 -4.87
N PRO A 34 9.58 -11.63 -5.80
CA PRO A 34 9.80 -10.18 -5.78
C PRO A 34 9.54 -9.48 -4.44
N PRO A 35 8.45 -9.74 -3.69
CA PRO A 35 8.23 -9.08 -2.39
C PRO A 35 9.28 -9.45 -1.34
N THR A 36 9.85 -10.65 -1.44
CA THR A 36 10.91 -11.11 -0.54
C THR A 36 12.24 -10.42 -0.86
N LEU A 37 12.52 -10.19 -2.15
CA LEU A 37 13.68 -9.41 -2.60
C LEU A 37 13.53 -7.94 -2.23
N ALA A 38 12.33 -7.35 -2.38
CA ALA A 38 12.05 -5.99 -1.94
C ALA A 38 12.32 -5.79 -0.43
N ARG A 39 11.90 -6.74 0.40
CA ARG A 39 12.19 -6.74 1.84
C ARG A 39 13.68 -6.81 2.15
N LEU A 40 14.44 -7.60 1.39
CA LEU A 40 15.88 -7.68 1.53
C LEU A 40 16.54 -6.33 1.18
N ILE A 41 16.15 -5.72 0.07
CA ILE A 41 16.66 -4.40 -0.36
C ILE A 41 16.30 -3.34 0.70
N HIS A 42 15.09 -3.37 1.24
CA HIS A 42 14.68 -2.44 2.31
C HIS A 42 15.48 -2.65 3.60
N HIS A 43 15.75 -3.89 3.97
CA HIS A 43 16.56 -4.21 5.15
C HIS A 43 18.03 -3.81 4.98
N VAL A 44 18.54 -3.92 3.75
CA VAL A 44 19.92 -3.53 3.41
C VAL A 44 20.07 -2.02 3.29
N GLY A 45 19.04 -1.34 2.80
CA GLY A 45 19.12 0.02 2.30
C GLY A 45 19.37 0.00 0.80
N LEU A 46 18.62 0.81 0.03
CA LEU A 46 18.69 0.79 -1.43
C LEU A 46 20.08 1.19 -1.95
N GLU A 47 20.70 2.20 -1.33
CA GLU A 47 22.06 2.65 -1.66
C GLU A 47 23.12 1.56 -1.45
N ASP A 48 22.95 0.68 -0.45
CA ASP A 48 23.87 -0.43 -0.17
C ASP A 48 23.48 -1.71 -0.94
N ALA A 49 22.42 -1.68 -1.77
CA ALA A 49 21.85 -2.86 -2.43
C ALA A 49 22.24 -3.00 -3.92
N GLY A 50 23.15 -2.18 -4.44
CA GLY A 50 23.54 -2.18 -5.86
C GLY A 50 23.91 -3.56 -6.42
N GLU A 51 24.66 -4.37 -5.65
CA GLU A 51 25.02 -5.74 -6.05
C GLU A 51 23.81 -6.68 -6.15
N LEU A 52 22.78 -6.50 -5.31
CA LEU A 52 21.54 -7.26 -5.38
C LEU A 52 20.68 -6.82 -6.57
N VAL A 53 20.61 -5.51 -6.82
CA VAL A 53 19.88 -4.91 -7.96
C VAL A 53 20.48 -5.37 -9.28
N ALA A 54 21.81 -5.41 -9.40
CA ALA A 54 22.51 -5.89 -10.59
C ALA A 54 22.19 -7.35 -10.93
N LEU A 55 22.00 -8.20 -9.90
CA LEU A 55 21.70 -9.62 -10.06
C LEU A 55 20.21 -9.92 -10.29
N ALA A 56 19.33 -9.00 -9.92
CA ALA A 56 17.89 -9.14 -10.10
C ALA A 56 17.51 -9.23 -11.59
N THR A 57 16.45 -9.95 -11.90
CA THR A 57 15.87 -9.96 -13.26
C THR A 57 15.02 -8.72 -13.50
N THR A 58 14.84 -8.31 -14.76
CA THR A 58 14.01 -7.14 -15.11
C THR A 58 12.57 -7.31 -14.62
N GLN A 59 12.03 -8.54 -14.69
CA GLN A 59 10.69 -8.84 -14.16
C GLN A 59 10.62 -8.68 -12.62
N GLN A 60 11.67 -9.05 -11.89
CA GLN A 60 11.73 -8.80 -10.45
C GLN A 60 11.79 -7.30 -10.16
N LEU A 61 12.60 -6.54 -10.89
CA LEU A 61 12.72 -5.09 -10.73
C LEU A 61 11.41 -4.36 -11.04
N ALA A 62 10.73 -4.69 -12.14
CA ALA A 62 9.43 -4.11 -12.47
C ALA A 62 8.39 -4.30 -11.35
N ARG A 63 8.38 -5.49 -10.73
CA ARG A 63 7.50 -5.78 -9.59
C ARG A 63 7.91 -5.06 -8.30
N ILE A 64 9.22 -4.93 -8.06
CA ILE A 64 9.73 -4.15 -6.93
C ILE A 64 9.36 -2.67 -7.11
N PHE A 65 9.41 -2.14 -8.34
CA PHE A 65 9.01 -0.76 -8.64
C PHE A 65 7.53 -0.52 -8.40
N ASP A 66 6.66 -1.47 -8.77
CA ASP A 66 5.25 -1.40 -8.45
C ASP A 66 5.02 -1.25 -6.92
N GLU A 67 5.88 -1.82 -6.07
CA GLU A 67 5.83 -1.72 -4.59
C GLU A 67 6.55 -0.51 -3.98
N ASP A 68 7.79 -0.23 -4.36
CA ASP A 68 8.65 0.75 -3.67
C ASP A 68 8.44 2.19 -4.15
N LEU A 69 8.05 2.38 -5.42
CA LEU A 69 7.86 3.71 -6.01
C LEU A 69 6.49 4.32 -5.73
N TRP A 70 5.60 3.58 -5.08
CA TRP A 70 4.22 4.01 -4.87
C TRP A 70 3.94 4.13 -3.39
N ARG A 71 3.73 5.37 -2.93
CA ARG A 71 3.53 5.67 -1.51
C ARG A 71 2.14 6.21 -1.26
N SER A 72 1.44 5.60 -0.31
CA SER A 72 0.20 6.17 0.21
C SER A 72 0.49 7.04 1.44
N THR A 73 -0.04 8.27 1.44
CA THR A 73 0.06 9.16 2.61
C THR A 73 -0.78 8.65 3.79
N ARG A 74 -1.83 7.85 3.53
CA ARG A 74 -2.69 7.20 4.53
C ARG A 74 -3.34 5.93 3.94
N PRO A 75 -3.54 4.87 4.73
CA PRO A 75 -4.29 3.68 4.29
C PRO A 75 -5.64 4.06 3.64
N GLY A 76 -6.00 3.41 2.52
CA GLY A 76 -7.23 3.70 1.77
C GLY A 76 -7.22 4.99 0.92
N ARG A 77 -6.09 5.71 0.84
CA ARG A 77 -5.89 6.77 -0.17
C ARG A 77 -5.09 6.22 -1.34
N GLU A 78 -5.37 6.77 -2.53
CA GLU A 78 -4.59 6.52 -3.74
C GLU A 78 -3.10 6.68 -3.46
N GLU A 79 -2.35 5.69 -3.92
CA GLU A 79 -0.89 5.71 -3.86
C GLU A 79 -0.40 6.70 -4.92
N ARG A 80 0.54 7.56 -4.55
CA ARG A 80 1.19 8.49 -5.47
C ARG A 80 2.56 7.98 -5.87
N PHE A 81 2.98 8.33 -7.07
CA PHE A 81 4.30 7.98 -7.58
C PHE A 81 5.37 8.84 -6.91
N ASP A 82 6.35 8.20 -6.28
CA ASP A 82 7.48 8.84 -5.64
C ASP A 82 8.63 8.99 -6.65
N ALA A 83 8.64 10.13 -7.34
CA ALA A 83 9.68 10.46 -8.31
C ALA A 83 11.07 10.55 -7.66
N GLU A 84 11.20 11.09 -6.45
CA GLU A 84 12.51 11.14 -5.78
C GLU A 84 13.06 9.74 -5.53
N ARG A 85 12.19 8.81 -5.13
CA ARG A 85 12.55 7.41 -4.96
C ARG A 85 12.99 6.76 -6.27
N PHE A 86 12.33 7.08 -7.39
CA PHE A 86 12.74 6.60 -8.71
C PHE A 86 14.11 7.13 -9.14
N GLY A 87 14.43 8.40 -8.84
CA GLY A 87 15.75 8.97 -9.08
C GLY A 87 16.87 8.18 -8.40
N LEU A 88 16.67 7.83 -7.12
CA LEU A 88 17.64 7.02 -6.37
C LEU A 88 17.78 5.60 -6.93
N TRP A 89 16.71 5.02 -7.48
CA TRP A 89 16.79 3.75 -8.21
C TRP A 89 17.64 3.85 -9.47
N LEU A 90 17.58 4.97 -10.21
CA LEU A 90 18.43 5.19 -11.38
C LEU A 90 19.90 5.32 -10.99
N GLU A 91 20.21 6.02 -9.90
CA GLU A 91 21.58 6.12 -9.37
C GLU A 91 22.17 4.73 -9.04
N VAL A 92 21.40 3.89 -8.34
CA VAL A 92 21.83 2.52 -8.00
C VAL A 92 21.95 1.65 -9.26
N LEU A 93 21.05 1.80 -10.23
CA LEU A 93 21.19 1.10 -11.52
C LEU A 93 22.44 1.56 -12.28
N LEU A 94 22.82 2.82 -12.21
CA LEU A 94 24.01 3.34 -12.88
C LEU A 94 25.32 2.80 -12.29
N GLU A 95 25.35 2.37 -11.03
CA GLU A 95 26.52 1.71 -10.44
C GLU A 95 26.92 0.45 -11.22
N MET A 96 25.97 -0.20 -11.90
CA MET A 96 26.22 -1.38 -12.74
C MET A 96 26.66 -1.03 -14.17
N GLY A 97 26.71 0.26 -14.52
CA GLY A 97 27.07 0.81 -15.83
C GLY A 97 25.86 1.33 -16.60
N ALA A 98 26.05 2.47 -17.28
CA ALA A 98 24.98 3.18 -18.00
C ALA A 98 24.30 2.33 -19.09
N ASP A 99 25.08 1.59 -19.88
CA ASP A 99 24.54 0.70 -20.93
C ASP A 99 23.60 -0.37 -20.36
N ARG A 100 23.95 -0.93 -19.20
CA ARG A 100 23.14 -1.95 -18.55
C ARG A 100 21.89 -1.36 -17.91
N ALA A 101 21.98 -0.17 -17.32
CA ALA A 101 20.81 0.56 -16.81
C ALA A 101 19.84 0.88 -17.95
N ALA A 102 20.34 1.36 -19.08
CA ALA A 102 19.57 1.62 -20.30
C ALA A 102 18.89 0.35 -20.82
N ALA A 103 19.63 -0.76 -20.94
CA ALA A 103 19.06 -2.04 -21.37
C ALA A 103 17.94 -2.54 -20.43
N ARG A 104 18.09 -2.36 -19.11
CA ARG A 104 17.03 -2.73 -18.14
C ARG A 104 15.77 -1.90 -18.34
N LEU A 105 15.89 -0.59 -18.56
CA LEU A 105 14.72 0.24 -18.84
C LEU A 105 14.10 -0.10 -20.20
N ALA A 106 14.90 -0.44 -21.20
CA ALA A 106 14.41 -0.83 -22.52
C ALA A 106 13.62 -2.15 -22.50
N GLU A 107 13.90 -3.04 -21.56
CA GLU A 107 13.15 -4.27 -21.33
C GLU A 107 11.86 -4.06 -20.50
N MET A 108 11.69 -2.89 -19.88
CA MET A 108 10.49 -2.54 -19.12
C MET A 108 9.36 -2.07 -20.03
N ASP A 109 8.17 -1.97 -19.45
CA ASP A 109 6.99 -1.44 -20.13
C ASP A 109 7.18 0.02 -20.54
N GLU A 110 6.99 0.33 -21.83
CA GLU A 110 7.26 1.65 -22.42
C GLU A 110 6.40 2.74 -21.76
N ASP A 111 5.16 2.42 -21.40
CA ASP A 111 4.23 3.36 -20.75
C ASP A 111 4.69 3.71 -19.33
N PHE A 112 5.13 2.71 -18.55
CA PHE A 112 5.74 2.94 -17.24
C PHE A 112 7.00 3.81 -17.31
N VAL A 113 7.91 3.53 -18.24
CA VAL A 113 9.16 4.30 -18.39
C VAL A 113 8.86 5.73 -18.81
N THR A 114 7.96 5.93 -19.78
CA THR A 114 7.48 7.27 -20.19
C THR A 114 6.98 8.06 -18.99
N PHE A 115 6.14 7.43 -18.17
CA PHE A 115 5.57 8.06 -16.99
C PHE A 115 6.62 8.39 -15.93
N ALA A 116 7.50 7.44 -15.61
CA ALA A 116 8.55 7.66 -14.63
C ALA A 116 9.48 8.80 -15.06
N LEU A 117 9.81 8.89 -16.35
CA LEU A 117 10.59 9.98 -16.94
C LEU A 117 9.85 11.32 -16.90
N SER A 118 8.54 11.35 -17.18
CA SER A 118 7.73 12.59 -17.07
C SER A 118 7.66 13.15 -15.64
N GLY A 119 7.84 12.29 -14.62
CA GLY A 119 7.99 12.70 -13.23
C GLY A 119 9.35 13.32 -12.91
N GLN A 120 10.41 12.95 -13.65
CA GLN A 120 11.76 13.50 -13.51
C GLN A 120 12.01 14.72 -14.38
N LEU A 121 11.34 14.80 -15.53
CA LEU A 121 11.69 15.69 -16.63
C LEU A 121 10.46 16.42 -17.18
N LEU A 122 10.68 17.62 -17.67
CA LEU A 122 9.81 18.30 -18.60
C LEU A 122 10.49 18.27 -19.97
N VAL A 123 9.84 17.66 -20.97
CA VAL A 123 10.36 17.52 -22.33
C VAL A 123 9.59 18.50 -23.22
N LEU A 124 10.31 19.35 -23.93
CA LEU A 124 9.74 20.34 -24.84
C LEU A 124 10.33 20.15 -26.24
N ASP A 125 9.52 20.38 -27.27
CA ASP A 125 9.99 20.41 -28.65
C ASP A 125 10.62 21.79 -28.95
N LEU A 126 11.88 21.79 -29.37
CA LEU A 126 12.67 23.00 -29.61
C LEU A 126 12.15 23.82 -30.79
N ASP A 127 11.63 23.14 -31.83
CA ASP A 127 11.02 23.78 -33.00
C ASP A 127 9.69 24.43 -32.62
N MET A 128 8.88 23.75 -31.82
CA MET A 128 7.63 24.34 -31.29
C MET A 128 7.90 25.54 -30.39
N LEU A 129 8.88 25.44 -29.48
CA LEU A 129 9.27 26.56 -28.61
C LEU A 129 9.77 27.77 -29.41
N THR A 130 10.61 27.56 -30.42
CA THR A 130 11.10 28.65 -31.27
C THR A 130 9.97 29.27 -32.09
N MET A 131 9.05 28.45 -32.60
CA MET A 131 7.86 28.95 -33.30
C MET A 131 6.92 29.73 -32.38
N ASP A 132 6.75 29.30 -31.13
CA ASP A 132 5.91 29.97 -30.15
C ASP A 132 6.50 31.32 -29.71
N ARG A 133 7.83 31.39 -29.52
CA ARG A 133 8.57 32.65 -29.32
C ARG A 133 8.38 33.61 -30.49
N LEU A 134 8.50 33.12 -31.72
CA LEU A 134 8.29 33.93 -32.93
C LEU A 134 6.84 34.46 -33.05
N ARG A 135 5.84 33.72 -32.56
CA ARG A 135 4.44 34.12 -32.55
C ARG A 135 4.09 35.08 -31.41
N SER A 136 4.80 34.98 -30.29
CA SER A 136 4.53 35.72 -29.04
C SER A 136 5.18 37.11 -28.96
N ALA A 137 5.59 37.68 -30.10
CA ALA A 137 6.28 38.98 -30.22
C ALA A 137 5.51 40.20 -29.65
N GLU A 138 4.31 40.02 -29.10
CA GLU A 138 3.51 41.05 -28.42
C GLU A 138 3.70 41.07 -26.88
N GLY A 139 4.44 40.12 -26.28
CA GLY A 139 4.59 39.96 -24.82
C GLY A 139 6.04 39.83 -24.31
N GLN A 140 6.87 40.86 -24.49
CA GLN A 140 8.30 40.84 -24.08
C GLN A 140 8.55 40.56 -22.59
N GLU A 141 7.60 40.85 -21.69
CA GLU A 141 7.77 40.63 -20.25
C GLU A 141 7.61 39.16 -19.85
N ASP A 142 6.67 38.43 -20.45
CA ASP A 142 6.46 36.99 -20.18
C ASP A 142 7.59 36.14 -20.77
N GLU A 143 8.13 36.52 -21.94
CA GLU A 143 9.27 35.84 -22.58
C GLU A 143 10.54 35.94 -21.72
N ALA A 144 10.82 37.12 -21.16
CA ALA A 144 11.96 37.32 -20.27
C ALA A 144 11.84 36.54 -18.94
N LEU A 145 10.62 36.33 -18.45
CA LEU A 145 10.35 35.53 -17.25
C LEU A 145 10.53 34.03 -17.49
N VAL A 146 10.13 33.54 -18.67
CA VAL A 146 10.37 32.16 -19.11
C VAL A 146 11.86 31.91 -19.30
N ASP A 147 12.57 32.79 -20.00
CA ASP A 147 14.02 32.66 -20.23
C ASP A 147 14.80 32.63 -18.91
N LYS A 148 14.45 33.52 -17.97
CA LYS A 148 15.05 33.51 -16.63
C LYS A 148 14.74 32.22 -15.86
N ALA A 149 13.53 31.67 -16.00
CA ALA A 149 13.16 30.40 -15.37
C ALA A 149 13.94 29.23 -15.97
N LEU A 150 14.13 29.21 -17.30
CA LEU A 150 14.94 28.22 -18.01
C LEU A 150 16.41 28.31 -17.61
N GLU A 151 17.00 29.51 -17.55
CA GLU A 151 18.39 29.72 -17.09
C GLU A 151 18.61 29.27 -15.64
N SER A 152 17.58 29.35 -14.80
CA SER A 152 17.63 28.90 -13.41
C SER A 152 17.40 27.39 -13.23
N SER A 153 16.96 26.70 -14.29
CA SER A 153 16.66 25.27 -14.28
C SER A 153 17.80 24.47 -14.90
N LEU A 154 17.97 23.21 -14.49
CA LEU A 154 18.92 22.31 -15.16
C LEU A 154 18.28 21.83 -16.45
N SER A 155 18.87 22.19 -17.59
CA SER A 155 18.38 21.81 -18.92
C SER A 155 19.45 21.21 -19.82
N HIS A 156 19.05 20.34 -20.74
CA HIS A 156 19.90 19.75 -21.76
C HIS A 156 19.16 19.64 -23.09
N GLU A 157 19.83 20.00 -24.19
CA GLU A 157 19.32 19.85 -25.55
C GLU A 157 19.75 18.48 -26.08
N LEU A 158 18.77 17.66 -26.49
CA LEU A 158 19.00 16.35 -27.08
C LEU A 158 18.22 16.27 -28.40
N ASP A 159 18.95 16.35 -29.51
CA ASP A 159 18.42 16.48 -30.86
C ASP A 159 17.42 17.64 -30.98
N ARG A 160 16.13 17.36 -31.23
CA ARG A 160 15.06 18.37 -31.30
C ARG A 160 14.35 18.64 -29.96
N PHE A 161 14.75 17.96 -28.88
CA PHE A 161 14.09 18.06 -27.58
C PHE A 161 14.91 18.87 -26.59
N LEU A 162 14.24 19.78 -25.87
CA LEU A 162 14.79 20.44 -24.69
C LEU A 162 14.28 19.70 -23.45
N LEU A 163 15.20 19.11 -22.70
CA LEU A 163 14.94 18.42 -21.45
C LEU A 163 15.19 19.38 -20.29
N ILE A 164 14.24 19.50 -19.37
CA ILE A 164 14.37 20.33 -18.16
C ILE A 164 14.12 19.45 -16.94
N SER A 165 15.01 19.52 -15.96
CA SER A 165 14.88 18.76 -14.72
C SER A 165 13.72 19.29 -13.86
N ARG A 166 12.83 18.38 -13.44
CA ARG A 166 11.87 18.63 -12.35
C ARG A 166 12.48 18.35 -10.97
N LYS A 167 13.53 17.52 -10.92
CA LYS A 167 14.20 17.06 -9.70
C LYS A 167 15.72 17.21 -9.87
N PRO A 168 16.32 18.29 -9.35
CA PRO A 168 17.74 18.55 -9.54
C PRO A 168 18.66 17.46 -8.96
N GLU A 169 18.23 16.80 -7.90
CA GLU A 169 19.03 15.80 -7.17
C GLU A 169 19.36 14.57 -8.02
N SER A 170 18.42 14.12 -8.87
CA SER A 170 18.57 12.94 -9.73
C SER A 170 19.00 13.27 -11.16
N TRP A 171 19.26 14.54 -11.47
CA TRP A 171 19.47 15.03 -12.84
C TRP A 171 20.62 14.32 -13.56
N ASP A 172 21.78 14.21 -12.90
CA ASP A 172 22.97 13.60 -13.50
C ASP A 172 22.74 12.12 -13.82
N ALA A 173 21.99 11.42 -12.96
CA ALA A 173 21.62 10.03 -13.16
C ALA A 173 20.65 9.86 -14.33
N VAL A 174 19.61 10.68 -14.38
CA VAL A 174 18.63 10.67 -15.47
C VAL A 174 19.32 10.97 -16.80
N LEU A 175 20.16 12.01 -16.88
CA LEU A 175 20.86 12.39 -18.10
C LEU A 175 21.81 11.27 -18.57
N SER A 176 22.57 10.66 -17.66
CA SER A 176 23.49 9.56 -18.00
C SER A 176 22.76 8.36 -18.61
N VAL A 177 21.59 8.02 -18.08
CA VAL A 177 20.75 6.94 -18.62
C VAL A 177 20.18 7.31 -20.00
N LEU A 178 19.73 8.56 -20.20
CA LEU A 178 19.22 9.00 -21.50
C LEU A 178 20.30 8.97 -22.58
N VAL A 179 21.52 9.40 -22.26
CA VAL A 179 22.65 9.32 -23.20
C VAL A 179 22.96 7.87 -23.57
N ALA A 180 22.98 6.95 -22.61
CA ALA A 180 23.19 5.53 -22.91
C ALA A 180 22.03 4.90 -23.70
N LEU A 181 20.79 5.34 -23.44
CA LEU A 181 19.62 4.96 -24.25
C LEU A 181 19.71 5.51 -25.67
N ASP A 182 20.24 6.71 -25.87
CA ASP A 182 20.46 7.28 -27.20
C ASP A 182 21.46 6.43 -28.01
N GLU A 183 22.58 6.06 -27.38
CA GLU A 183 23.62 5.25 -28.02
C GLU A 183 23.16 3.82 -28.35
N SER A 184 22.40 3.19 -27.45
CA SER A 184 22.06 1.75 -27.55
C SER A 184 20.65 1.49 -28.11
N HIS A 185 19.71 2.42 -27.90
CA HIS A 185 18.28 2.24 -28.13
C HIS A 185 17.60 3.54 -28.65
N HIS A 186 18.28 4.27 -29.55
CA HIS A 186 17.83 5.57 -30.08
C HIS A 186 16.34 5.66 -30.48
N GLU A 187 15.82 4.65 -31.19
CA GLU A 187 14.41 4.63 -31.62
C GLU A 187 13.43 4.57 -30.44
N LEU A 188 13.79 3.84 -29.38
CA LEU A 188 12.97 3.78 -28.16
C LEU A 188 13.02 5.12 -27.43
N LEU A 189 14.22 5.69 -27.26
CA LEU A 189 14.37 7.01 -26.62
C LEU A 189 13.53 8.06 -27.34
N THR A 190 13.57 8.09 -28.67
CA THR A 190 12.80 9.04 -29.47
C THR A 190 11.30 8.89 -29.20
N ARG A 191 10.75 7.67 -29.19
CA ARG A 191 9.32 7.44 -28.88
C ARG A 191 8.96 7.86 -27.46
N LEU A 192 9.82 7.56 -26.48
CA LEU A 192 9.63 7.97 -25.08
C LEU A 192 9.59 9.49 -24.96
N LEU A 193 10.53 10.20 -25.59
CA LEU A 193 10.59 11.66 -25.58
C LEU A 193 9.42 12.31 -26.32
N GLU A 194 8.99 11.75 -27.46
CA GLU A 194 7.78 12.20 -28.18
C GLU A 194 6.54 12.12 -27.30
N ARG A 195 6.34 10.99 -26.61
CA ARG A 195 5.22 10.81 -25.68
C ARG A 195 5.31 11.77 -24.49
N CYS A 196 6.49 11.92 -23.89
CA CYS A 196 6.71 12.89 -22.82
C CYS A 196 6.42 14.32 -23.27
N CYS A 197 6.82 14.69 -24.49
CA CYS A 197 6.58 16.00 -25.07
C CYS A 197 5.08 16.26 -25.31
N HIS A 198 4.35 15.25 -25.78
CA HIS A 198 2.91 15.35 -25.96
C HIS A 198 2.20 15.60 -24.62
N HIS A 199 2.53 14.81 -23.59
CA HIS A 199 2.00 14.99 -22.24
C HIS A 199 2.37 16.35 -21.63
N ALA A 200 3.60 16.83 -21.86
CA ALA A 200 4.04 18.13 -21.40
C ALA A 200 3.26 19.28 -22.07
N SER A 201 2.98 19.16 -23.36
CA SER A 201 2.26 20.19 -24.13
C SER A 201 0.82 20.37 -23.64
N GLU A 202 0.08 19.27 -23.46
CA GLU A 202 -1.28 19.31 -22.89
C GLU A 202 -1.28 19.93 -21.49
N TYR A 203 -0.32 19.52 -20.65
CA TYR A 203 -0.19 20.07 -19.30
C TYR A 203 0.12 21.57 -19.29
N ILE A 204 0.96 22.05 -20.21
CA ILE A 204 1.31 23.48 -20.34
C ILE A 204 0.09 24.31 -20.73
N GLU A 205 -0.70 23.83 -21.69
CA GLU A 205 -1.93 24.51 -22.13
C GLU A 205 -2.95 24.59 -20.98
N ASP A 206 -3.16 23.49 -20.25
CA ASP A 206 -4.14 23.41 -19.17
C ASP A 206 -3.78 24.25 -17.92
N ASN A 207 -2.49 24.48 -17.68
CA ASN A 207 -2.00 25.16 -16.46
C ASN A 207 -1.62 26.64 -16.67
N GLY A 208 -2.06 27.24 -17.78
CA GLY A 208 -1.87 28.68 -18.02
C GLY A 208 -0.47 29.04 -18.54
N GLY A 209 0.19 28.12 -19.25
CA GLY A 209 1.44 28.37 -19.98
C GLY A 209 2.71 27.90 -19.28
N LEU A 210 3.82 27.89 -20.03
CA LEU A 210 5.09 27.30 -19.63
C LEU A 210 5.66 27.94 -18.35
N TYR A 211 5.48 29.25 -18.16
CA TYR A 211 5.91 29.94 -16.96
C TYR A 211 5.22 29.43 -15.68
N ALA A 212 3.90 29.19 -15.75
CA ALA A 212 3.14 28.66 -14.62
C ALA A 212 3.56 27.23 -14.28
N VAL A 213 3.85 26.41 -15.29
CA VAL A 213 4.34 25.03 -15.13
C VAL A 213 5.75 24.97 -14.55
N LEU A 214 6.65 25.89 -14.93
CA LEU A 214 7.99 25.96 -14.36
C LEU A 214 7.98 26.46 -12.91
N THR A 215 6.91 27.12 -12.47
CA THR A 215 6.77 27.70 -11.13
C THR A 215 5.82 26.94 -10.19
N THR A 216 4.98 26.04 -10.71
CA THR A 216 4.08 25.17 -9.94
C THR A 216 4.45 23.70 -10.09
N ALA A 217 4.21 22.89 -9.04
CA ALA A 217 4.48 21.47 -9.04
C ALA A 217 3.19 20.67 -8.86
N GLU A 218 2.70 19.98 -9.90
CA GLU A 218 1.79 18.83 -9.77
C GLU A 218 1.70 17.99 -11.07
N GLN A 219 1.23 16.73 -10.96
CA GLN A 219 1.52 15.61 -11.86
C GLN A 219 0.30 15.07 -12.63
N LEU A 220 0.55 14.60 -13.87
CA LEU A 220 -0.22 13.52 -14.52
C LEU A 220 0.06 12.21 -13.75
N GLU A 221 -0.96 11.53 -13.20
CA GLU A 221 -0.82 10.28 -12.42
C GLU A 221 -1.76 9.14 -12.89
N THR A 222 -2.73 9.40 -13.75
CA THR A 222 -3.95 8.56 -13.85
C THR A 222 -3.76 7.25 -14.64
N ASP A 223 -3.08 7.26 -15.79
CA ASP A 223 -3.08 6.11 -16.69
C ASP A 223 -2.12 4.98 -16.27
N VAL A 224 -0.95 5.33 -15.72
CA VAL A 224 0.04 4.34 -15.23
C VAL A 224 -0.36 3.75 -13.89
N ALA A 225 -1.06 4.52 -13.05
CA ALA A 225 -1.68 4.00 -11.84
C ALA A 225 -2.69 2.89 -12.16
N GLN A 226 -3.48 3.06 -13.23
CA GLN A 226 -4.45 2.06 -13.67
C GLN A 226 -3.78 0.78 -14.20
N ALA A 227 -2.80 0.89 -15.11
CA ALA A 227 -2.10 -0.28 -15.65
C ALA A 227 -1.38 -1.11 -14.57
N ARG A 228 -0.84 -0.43 -13.55
CA ARG A 228 -0.27 -1.07 -12.35
C ARG A 228 -1.35 -1.77 -11.53
N GLU A 229 -2.47 -1.11 -11.27
CA GLU A 229 -3.56 -1.69 -10.49
C GLU A 229 -4.09 -2.97 -11.16
N GLU A 230 -4.23 -2.98 -12.49
CA GLU A 230 -4.61 -4.19 -13.23
C GLU A 230 -3.59 -5.34 -13.09
N ARG A 231 -2.28 -5.06 -13.03
CA ARG A 231 -1.26 -6.09 -12.75
C ARG A 231 -1.40 -6.65 -11.35
N ARG A 232 -1.59 -5.78 -10.36
CA ARG A 232 -1.77 -6.15 -8.96
C ARG A 232 -3.07 -6.92 -8.72
N GLU A 233 -4.15 -6.54 -9.38
CA GLU A 233 -5.43 -7.24 -9.29
C GLU A 233 -5.32 -8.70 -9.76
N ARG A 234 -4.57 -8.96 -10.85
CA ARG A 234 -4.28 -10.33 -11.33
C ARG A 234 -3.48 -11.16 -10.33
N GLU A 235 -2.68 -10.52 -9.49
CA GLU A 235 -1.92 -11.17 -8.40
C GLU A 235 -2.74 -11.28 -7.10
N GLY A 236 -4.01 -10.84 -7.11
CA GLY A 236 -4.96 -10.96 -6.02
C GLY A 236 -4.95 -9.77 -5.04
N PHE A 237 -4.29 -8.66 -5.39
CA PHE A 237 -4.38 -7.41 -4.63
C PHE A 237 -5.70 -6.68 -4.92
N VAL A 238 -6.05 -5.73 -4.07
CA VAL A 238 -7.26 -4.90 -4.21
C VAL A 238 -6.85 -3.44 -4.12
N ALA A 239 -7.29 -2.63 -5.09
CA ALA A 239 -7.00 -1.21 -5.14
C ALA A 239 -7.41 -0.51 -3.83
N PRO A 240 -6.61 0.44 -3.30
CA PRO A 240 -6.98 1.19 -2.10
C PRO A 240 -8.34 1.89 -2.20
N ALA A 241 -8.67 2.42 -3.38
CA ALA A 241 -9.96 3.08 -3.64
C ALA A 241 -11.13 2.09 -3.57
N ASP A 242 -11.00 0.91 -4.18
CA ASP A 242 -12.00 -0.14 -4.16
C ASP A 242 -12.17 -0.75 -2.77
N ALA A 243 -11.06 -0.97 -2.06
CA ALA A 243 -11.07 -1.41 -0.68
C ALA A 243 -11.79 -0.40 0.23
N ALA A 244 -11.52 0.90 0.07
CA ALA A 244 -12.21 1.95 0.81
C ALA A 244 -13.71 2.03 0.46
N ALA A 245 -14.07 1.84 -0.81
CA ALA A 245 -15.46 1.79 -1.26
C ALA A 245 -16.20 0.58 -0.67
N PHE A 246 -15.59 -0.61 -0.70
CA PHE A 246 -16.13 -1.82 -0.09
C PHE A 246 -16.35 -1.66 1.42
N LEU A 247 -15.36 -1.16 2.16
CA LEU A 247 -15.49 -0.92 3.61
C LEU A 247 -16.56 0.15 3.91
N GLY A 248 -16.71 1.15 3.02
CA GLY A 248 -17.81 2.12 3.09
C GLY A 248 -19.18 1.47 2.91
N LEU A 249 -19.33 0.61 1.90
CA LEU A 249 -20.57 -0.16 1.66
C LEU A 249 -20.87 -1.11 2.83
N ALA A 250 -19.85 -1.72 3.43
CA ALA A 250 -19.96 -2.57 4.62
C ALA A 250 -20.52 -1.85 5.84
N ARG A 251 -20.12 -0.58 6.06
CA ARG A 251 -20.69 0.26 7.13
C ARG A 251 -22.18 0.56 6.91
N SER A 252 -22.62 0.71 5.66
CA SER A 252 -24.05 0.85 5.31
C SER A 252 -24.81 -0.50 5.23
N GLY A 253 -24.12 -1.58 5.62
CA GLY A 253 -24.08 -2.90 5.00
C GLY A 253 -25.06 -3.24 3.87
N ARG A 254 -24.63 -2.81 2.70
CA ARG A 254 -25.10 -3.26 1.38
C ARG A 254 -24.14 -4.31 0.79
N VAL A 255 -23.54 -5.15 1.64
CA VAL A 255 -22.53 -6.15 1.24
C VAL A 255 -23.23 -7.40 0.71
N GLY A 256 -22.90 -7.83 -0.51
CA GLY A 256 -23.46 -9.04 -1.12
C GLY A 256 -23.78 -8.93 -2.62
N GLU A 257 -23.92 -7.72 -3.17
CA GLU A 257 -24.19 -7.48 -4.60
C GLU A 257 -23.22 -6.46 -5.22
N ASP A 258 -22.08 -6.19 -4.59
CA ASP A 258 -21.18 -5.15 -5.07
C ASP A 258 -20.43 -5.58 -6.36
N PRO A 259 -20.30 -4.67 -7.35
CA PRO A 259 -19.53 -4.93 -8.56
C PRO A 259 -18.05 -5.24 -8.29
N ILE A 260 -17.49 -4.70 -7.21
CA ILE A 260 -16.07 -4.81 -6.83
C ILE A 260 -15.72 -6.26 -6.45
N THR A 261 -16.45 -6.87 -5.53
CA THR A 261 -16.24 -8.27 -5.13
C THR A 261 -16.46 -9.23 -6.30
N ARG A 262 -17.39 -8.90 -7.23
CA ARG A 262 -17.60 -9.68 -8.47
C ARG A 262 -16.47 -9.53 -9.48
N GLY A 263 -15.87 -8.34 -9.60
CA GLY A 263 -14.69 -8.07 -10.42
C GLY A 263 -13.49 -8.89 -9.93
N TYR A 264 -13.20 -8.80 -8.63
CA TYR A 264 -12.13 -9.56 -8.00
C TYR A 264 -12.28 -11.08 -8.17
N ALA A 265 -13.48 -11.62 -7.93
CA ALA A 265 -13.75 -13.04 -8.12
C ALA A 265 -13.56 -13.50 -9.58
N ARG A 266 -13.87 -12.64 -10.55
CA ARG A 266 -13.63 -12.91 -11.98
C ARG A 266 -12.13 -12.88 -12.29
N ALA A 267 -11.41 -11.86 -11.82
CA ALA A 267 -9.96 -11.74 -12.02
C ALA A 267 -9.20 -12.93 -11.44
N GLN A 268 -9.56 -13.41 -10.25
CA GLN A 268 -8.98 -14.62 -9.64
C GLN A 268 -9.31 -15.91 -10.41
N GLN A 269 -10.54 -16.03 -10.94
CA GLN A 269 -10.90 -17.18 -11.79
C GLN A 269 -10.13 -17.17 -13.11
N GLU A 270 -9.89 -16.00 -13.69
CA GLU A 270 -9.06 -15.84 -14.89
C GLU A 270 -7.59 -16.14 -14.58
N ALA A 271 -7.03 -15.62 -13.50
CA ALA A 271 -5.66 -15.94 -13.06
C ALA A 271 -5.48 -17.44 -12.78
N SER A 272 -6.48 -18.10 -12.18
CA SER A 272 -6.47 -19.55 -11.94
C SER A 272 -6.52 -20.35 -13.24
N ARG A 273 -7.28 -19.88 -14.25
CA ARG A 273 -7.33 -20.47 -15.60
C ARG A 273 -6.04 -20.24 -16.40
N VAL A 274 -5.35 -19.14 -16.13
CA VAL A 274 -4.07 -18.73 -16.74
C VAL A 274 -2.86 -19.25 -15.93
N SER A 275 -3.07 -20.19 -14.99
CA SER A 275 -1.96 -20.94 -14.36
C SER A 275 -0.95 -21.36 -15.45
N PRO A 276 0.36 -21.12 -15.26
CA PRO A 276 1.34 -21.17 -16.35
C PRO A 276 1.65 -22.61 -16.74
N SER A 277 0.76 -23.21 -17.54
CA SER A 277 1.07 -24.36 -18.38
C SER A 277 1.90 -23.96 -19.62
N GLY A 278 2.33 -22.70 -19.71
CA GLY A 278 3.16 -22.14 -20.77
C GLY A 278 4.66 -22.04 -20.47
N MET A 279 5.18 -22.68 -19.42
CA MET A 279 6.63 -22.83 -19.18
C MET A 279 7.18 -24.15 -19.75
N GLU A 280 6.78 -24.53 -20.96
CA GLU A 280 7.48 -25.56 -21.75
C GLU A 280 8.24 -24.86 -22.89
N GLY A 281 9.43 -24.35 -22.60
CA GLY A 281 10.21 -23.65 -23.62
C GLY A 281 11.53 -23.02 -23.18
N ALA A 282 12.21 -23.52 -22.16
CA ALA A 282 13.60 -23.16 -21.89
C ALA A 282 14.38 -24.39 -21.37
N PRO A 283 15.65 -24.62 -21.78
CA PRO A 283 16.35 -25.86 -21.52
C PRO A 283 16.55 -26.06 -20.01
N HIS A 284 16.10 -27.20 -19.49
CA HIS A 284 16.15 -27.54 -18.09
C HIS A 284 17.60 -27.67 -17.56
N GLY A 285 18.07 -26.62 -16.89
CA GLY A 285 18.99 -26.76 -15.76
C GLY A 285 18.23 -27.28 -14.53
N ARG A 286 18.92 -27.95 -13.60
CA ARG A 286 18.32 -28.48 -12.35
C ARG A 286 17.46 -27.42 -11.62
N PRO A 287 16.36 -27.81 -10.95
CA PRO A 287 15.59 -26.88 -10.12
C PRO A 287 16.49 -26.34 -9.01
N VAL A 288 16.76 -25.04 -9.04
CA VAL A 288 17.57 -24.35 -8.03
C VAL A 288 16.74 -24.28 -6.76
N SER A 289 17.21 -24.91 -5.68
CA SER A 289 16.52 -24.86 -4.39
C SER A 289 16.74 -23.48 -3.75
N THR A 290 15.66 -22.72 -3.55
CA THR A 290 15.68 -21.42 -2.86
C THR A 290 15.68 -21.56 -1.33
N GLN A 291 15.48 -22.78 -0.81
CA GLN A 291 15.38 -23.06 0.63
C GLN A 291 16.60 -22.64 1.46
N PRO A 292 17.86 -22.86 1.02
CA PRO A 292 19.03 -22.43 1.77
C PRO A 292 19.12 -20.90 1.92
N LEU A 293 18.74 -20.17 0.86
CA LEU A 293 18.71 -18.71 0.88
C LEU A 293 17.57 -18.19 1.76
N LEU A 294 16.38 -18.80 1.71
CA LEU A 294 15.29 -18.47 2.62
C LEU A 294 15.67 -18.68 4.09
N HIS A 295 16.40 -19.75 4.42
CA HIS A 295 16.91 -19.99 5.78
C HIS A 295 17.90 -18.91 6.22
N LEU A 296 18.83 -18.51 5.34
CA LEU A 296 19.79 -17.45 5.60
C LEU A 296 19.10 -16.09 5.82
N LEU A 297 18.05 -15.80 5.04
CA LEU A 297 17.24 -14.58 5.19
C LEU A 297 16.40 -14.58 6.47
N GLN A 298 15.99 -15.74 6.96
CA GLN A 298 15.32 -15.90 8.26
C GLN A 298 16.29 -15.71 9.43
N GLU A 299 17.49 -16.30 9.36
CA GLU A 299 18.54 -16.14 10.38
C GLU A 299 18.96 -14.68 10.57
N ALA A 300 18.91 -13.89 9.51
CA ALA A 300 19.24 -12.47 9.55
C ALA A 300 18.05 -11.54 9.80
N GLU A 301 16.90 -12.10 10.21
CA GLU A 301 15.67 -11.37 10.53
C GLU A 301 15.09 -10.53 9.36
N VAL A 302 15.59 -10.70 8.13
CA VAL A 302 15.04 -10.08 6.91
C VAL A 302 13.63 -10.62 6.67
N LEU A 303 13.49 -11.94 6.84
CA LEU A 303 12.20 -12.62 6.91
C LEU A 303 11.89 -12.87 8.37
N THR A 304 11.06 -11.99 8.93
CA THR A 304 10.36 -12.27 10.17
C THR A 304 9.51 -13.52 9.96
N THR A 305 10.05 -14.69 10.31
CA THR A 305 9.26 -15.86 10.65
C THR A 305 8.54 -15.56 11.96
N GLN A 306 7.50 -14.73 11.88
CA GLN A 306 6.27 -15.23 12.44
C GLN A 306 5.84 -16.32 11.46
N SER A 307 6.45 -17.51 11.62
CA SER A 307 5.80 -18.75 11.21
C SER A 307 4.34 -18.57 11.59
N PRO A 308 3.36 -18.80 10.68
CA PRO A 308 1.96 -18.68 11.02
C PRO A 308 1.77 -19.60 12.21
N THR A 309 1.83 -19.01 13.40
CA THR A 309 1.81 -19.75 14.65
C THR A 309 0.39 -20.18 14.65
N ALA A 310 0.22 -21.46 14.32
CA ALA A 310 -0.92 -22.00 13.66
C ALA A 310 -2.16 -21.20 14.05
N LEU A 311 -2.70 -20.45 13.09
CA LEU A 311 -3.96 -19.70 13.24
C LEU A 311 -5.10 -20.63 13.70
N LEU A 312 -4.85 -21.94 13.69
CA LEU A 312 -5.68 -23.05 14.12
C LEU A 312 -5.00 -24.02 15.13
N GLY A 313 -3.83 -23.70 15.69
CA GLY A 313 -3.09 -24.60 16.60
C GLY A 313 -3.23 -24.24 18.07
N ALA A 314 -3.45 -25.26 18.88
CA ALA A 314 -3.61 -25.19 20.32
C ALA A 314 -2.31 -24.72 21.01
N GLY A 315 -2.26 -23.47 21.47
CA GLY A 315 -1.21 -23.02 22.37
C GLY A 315 -1.18 -21.52 22.67
N GLY A 316 -1.61 -21.13 23.88
CA GLY A 316 -1.17 -19.91 24.56
C GLY A 316 -2.18 -18.75 24.63
N ASP A 317 -2.59 -18.40 25.86
CA ASP A 317 -3.38 -17.25 26.35
C ASP A 317 -4.92 -17.21 26.17
N ALA A 318 -5.59 -17.54 27.27
CA ALA A 318 -7.02 -17.77 27.47
C ALA A 318 -7.99 -16.59 27.17
N GLY A 319 -7.51 -15.43 26.70
CA GLY A 319 -8.34 -14.28 26.33
C GLY A 319 -8.72 -14.23 24.83
N THR A 320 -7.84 -14.72 23.96
CA THR A 320 -7.98 -14.64 22.50
C THR A 320 -8.64 -15.90 21.91
N HIS A 321 -8.69 -17.00 22.69
CA HIS A 321 -9.17 -18.31 22.23
C HIS A 321 -10.68 -18.43 22.06
N ALA A 322 -11.49 -17.66 22.80
CA ALA A 322 -12.95 -17.69 22.64
C ALA A 322 -13.42 -17.06 21.32
N SER A 323 -12.61 -16.17 20.76
CA SER A 323 -12.92 -15.38 19.56
C SER A 323 -12.56 -16.09 18.25
N ALA A 324 -11.81 -17.19 18.28
CA ALA A 324 -11.37 -17.94 17.10
C ALA A 324 -12.05 -19.31 16.97
N THR A 325 -12.88 -19.71 17.94
CA THR A 325 -13.52 -21.04 17.96
C THR A 325 -14.67 -21.15 16.98
N THR A 326 -15.51 -20.13 16.80
CA THR A 326 -16.73 -20.24 15.97
C THR A 326 -16.42 -20.46 14.49
N LEU A 327 -15.56 -19.62 13.89
CA LEU A 327 -15.12 -19.82 12.50
C LEU A 327 -14.32 -21.11 12.33
N ARG A 328 -13.44 -21.45 13.27
CA ARG A 328 -12.65 -22.69 13.23
C ARG A 328 -13.55 -23.92 13.20
N GLU A 329 -14.50 -23.99 14.14
CA GLU A 329 -15.47 -25.09 14.23
C GLU A 329 -16.37 -25.16 12.98
N ALA A 330 -16.73 -24.01 12.39
CA ALA A 330 -17.50 -23.98 11.15
C ALA A 330 -16.68 -24.44 9.92
N LEU A 331 -15.39 -24.10 9.85
CA LEU A 331 -14.48 -24.56 8.80
C LEU A 331 -14.21 -26.07 8.92
N ASP A 332 -14.04 -26.57 10.14
CA ASP A 332 -13.89 -28.02 10.41
C ASP A 332 -15.15 -28.80 9.98
N TRP A 333 -16.35 -28.23 10.19
CA TRP A 333 -17.60 -28.82 9.68
C TRP A 333 -17.66 -28.81 8.15
N LEU A 334 -17.28 -27.69 7.50
CA LEU A 334 -17.24 -27.58 6.04
C LEU A 334 -16.24 -28.53 5.40
N GLN A 335 -15.14 -28.86 6.08
CA GLN A 335 -14.16 -29.83 5.62
C GLN A 335 -14.76 -31.23 5.43
N GLY A 336 -15.75 -31.61 6.25
CA GLY A 336 -16.45 -32.89 6.14
C GLY A 336 -17.61 -32.91 5.14
N GLU A 337 -18.39 -31.82 5.08
CA GLU A 337 -19.69 -31.80 4.39
C GLU A 337 -19.67 -31.09 3.02
N ALA A 338 -18.80 -30.09 2.82
CA ALA A 338 -18.83 -29.23 1.63
C ALA A 338 -17.43 -28.67 1.26
N PRO A 339 -16.55 -29.46 0.63
CA PRO A 339 -15.17 -29.05 0.32
C PRO A 339 -15.10 -27.86 -0.66
N GLU A 340 -16.06 -27.72 -1.56
CA GLU A 340 -16.14 -26.56 -2.48
C GLU A 340 -16.42 -25.26 -1.73
N ALA A 341 -17.27 -25.32 -0.69
CA ALA A 341 -17.57 -24.16 0.16
C ALA A 341 -16.35 -23.77 1.01
N LEU A 342 -15.55 -24.74 1.47
CA LEU A 342 -14.30 -24.48 2.19
C LEU A 342 -13.27 -23.75 1.31
N SER A 343 -13.12 -24.16 0.06
CA SER A 343 -12.23 -23.49 -0.91
C SER A 343 -12.65 -22.03 -1.12
N ARG A 344 -13.95 -21.78 -1.34
CA ARG A 344 -14.51 -20.44 -1.46
C ARG A 344 -14.27 -19.60 -0.20
N CYS A 345 -14.45 -20.16 0.99
CA CYS A 345 -14.20 -19.45 2.25
C CYS A 345 -12.73 -19.02 2.41
N THR A 346 -11.81 -19.89 2.00
CA THR A 346 -10.38 -19.61 2.07
C THR A 346 -10.01 -18.45 1.13
N GLN A 347 -10.58 -18.43 -0.08
CA GLN A 347 -10.42 -17.33 -1.04
C GLN A 347 -11.02 -16.02 -0.51
N GLU A 348 -12.24 -16.07 0.05
CA GLU A 348 -12.92 -14.90 0.62
C GLU A 348 -12.17 -14.32 1.83
N LEU A 349 -11.54 -15.15 2.68
CA LEU A 349 -10.68 -14.66 3.76
C LEU A 349 -9.43 -13.95 3.24
N GLY A 350 -8.81 -14.49 2.18
CA GLY A 350 -7.69 -13.84 1.51
C GLY A 350 -8.08 -12.47 0.96
N TYR A 351 -9.21 -12.40 0.26
CA TYR A 351 -9.79 -11.15 -0.26
C TYR A 351 -10.03 -10.13 0.87
N LEU A 352 -10.75 -10.52 1.93
CA LEU A 352 -11.06 -9.63 3.05
C LEU A 352 -9.81 -9.12 3.77
N SER A 353 -8.77 -9.96 3.90
CA SER A 353 -7.48 -9.54 4.42
C SER A 353 -6.82 -8.49 3.51
N ASN A 354 -6.83 -8.68 2.19
CA ASN A 354 -6.26 -7.73 1.24
C ASN A 354 -7.02 -6.41 1.20
N VAL A 355 -8.35 -6.45 1.31
CA VAL A 355 -9.20 -5.25 1.48
C VAL A 355 -8.81 -4.49 2.75
N LEU A 356 -8.59 -5.18 3.87
CA LEU A 356 -8.20 -4.53 5.13
C LEU A 356 -6.79 -3.94 5.09
N VAL A 357 -5.82 -4.62 4.47
CA VAL A 357 -4.46 -4.09 4.27
C VAL A 357 -4.50 -2.81 3.43
N SER A 358 -5.28 -2.80 2.35
CA SER A 358 -5.28 -1.71 1.37
C SER A 358 -6.18 -0.54 1.77
N GLY A 359 -7.29 -0.82 2.48
CA GLY A 359 -8.36 0.13 2.74
C GLY A 359 -8.53 0.59 4.19
N CYS A 360 -7.85 -0.02 5.16
CA CYS A 360 -8.08 0.26 6.59
C CYS A 360 -6.81 0.67 7.34
N GLY A 361 -6.90 1.76 8.11
CA GLY A 361 -5.90 2.13 9.10
C GLY A 361 -6.18 1.54 10.48
N HIS A 362 -5.13 1.26 11.23
CA HIS A 362 -5.20 1.00 12.68
C HIS A 362 -4.11 1.79 13.40
N SER A 363 -4.49 2.53 14.43
CA SER A 363 -3.62 3.43 15.20
C SER A 363 -2.88 4.48 14.36
N GLY A 364 -3.42 4.83 13.18
CA GLY A 364 -2.81 5.80 12.25
C GLY A 364 -1.76 5.24 11.30
N ARG A 365 -1.60 3.91 11.23
CA ARG A 365 -0.77 3.19 10.25
C ARG A 365 -1.59 2.17 9.46
N ALA A 366 -1.05 1.65 8.37
CA ALA A 366 -1.65 0.50 7.67
C ALA A 366 -1.62 -0.77 8.54
N LEU A 367 -2.61 -1.64 8.37
CA LEU A 367 -2.62 -2.96 8.98
C LEU A 367 -1.55 -3.86 8.33
N ARG A 368 -0.85 -4.64 9.15
CA ARG A 368 0.03 -5.70 8.65
C ARG A 368 -0.81 -6.89 8.17
N ALA A 369 -0.30 -7.69 7.24
CA ALA A 369 -1.04 -8.83 6.69
C ALA A 369 -1.61 -9.78 7.76
N LEU A 370 -0.83 -10.10 8.81
CA LEU A 370 -1.32 -10.96 9.90
C LEU A 370 -2.42 -10.29 10.74
N GLU A 371 -2.29 -8.98 11.01
CA GLU A 371 -3.30 -8.22 11.75
C GLU A 371 -4.59 -8.12 10.93
N ALA A 372 -4.49 -7.87 9.62
CA ALA A 372 -5.62 -7.83 8.71
C ALA A 372 -6.36 -9.17 8.66
N ALA A 373 -5.66 -10.29 8.61
CA ALA A 373 -6.26 -11.61 8.69
C ALA A 373 -6.98 -11.86 10.03
N GLN A 374 -6.38 -11.45 11.15
CA GLN A 374 -7.01 -11.54 12.47
C GLN A 374 -8.28 -10.68 12.56
N VAL A 375 -8.24 -9.45 12.04
CA VAL A 375 -9.40 -8.56 11.99
C VAL A 375 -10.50 -9.14 11.09
N ALA A 376 -10.16 -9.69 9.94
CA ALA A 376 -11.12 -10.35 9.05
C ALA A 376 -11.85 -11.49 9.78
N ILE A 377 -11.10 -12.36 10.47
CA ILE A 377 -11.66 -13.48 11.24
C ILE A 377 -12.54 -12.98 12.39
N ALA A 378 -12.05 -12.03 13.19
CA ALA A 378 -12.79 -11.46 14.31
C ALA A 378 -14.11 -10.80 13.85
N THR A 379 -14.05 -10.06 12.75
CA THR A 379 -15.23 -9.38 12.17
C THR A 379 -16.24 -10.39 11.62
N CYS A 380 -15.78 -11.45 10.93
CA CYS A 380 -16.65 -12.53 10.47
C CYS A 380 -17.32 -13.25 11.65
N ASN A 381 -16.60 -13.51 12.73
CA ASN A 381 -17.15 -14.13 13.95
C ASN A 381 -18.25 -13.28 14.57
N LEU A 382 -18.00 -11.98 14.74
CA LEU A 382 -19.00 -11.04 15.24
C LEU A 382 -20.24 -11.00 14.33
N GLY A 383 -20.03 -11.00 13.01
CA GLY A 383 -21.13 -10.97 12.04
C GLY A 383 -21.96 -12.25 11.97
N MET A 384 -21.37 -13.40 12.31
CA MET A 384 -22.10 -14.66 12.49
C MET A 384 -22.91 -14.65 13.79
N GLU A 385 -22.35 -14.16 14.89
CA GLU A 385 -23.04 -14.07 16.19
C GLU A 385 -24.27 -13.14 16.14
N VAL A 386 -24.21 -12.11 15.30
CA VAL A 386 -25.30 -11.13 15.14
C VAL A 386 -26.41 -11.64 14.20
N HIS A 387 -26.18 -12.75 13.48
CA HIS A 387 -27.15 -13.27 12.52
C HIS A 387 -28.38 -13.87 13.23
N PRO A 388 -29.62 -13.48 12.88
CA PRO A 388 -30.82 -13.87 13.62
C PRO A 388 -31.12 -15.38 13.59
N GLU A 389 -30.60 -16.12 12.60
CA GLU A 389 -30.76 -17.57 12.47
C GLU A 389 -29.67 -18.37 13.22
N ILE A 390 -28.54 -17.72 13.52
CA ILE A 390 -27.44 -18.28 14.30
C ILE A 390 -27.71 -17.88 15.75
N GLY A 391 -28.50 -18.70 16.45
CA GLY A 391 -28.49 -18.67 17.91
C GLY A 391 -27.14 -19.14 18.45
N SER A 392 -27.12 -19.75 19.64
CA SER A 392 -25.92 -20.43 20.16
C SER A 392 -25.54 -21.74 19.43
N ASP A 393 -26.17 -22.04 18.29
CA ASP A 393 -26.10 -23.32 17.59
C ASP A 393 -25.08 -23.28 16.43
N ARG A 394 -24.00 -24.06 16.59
CA ARG A 394 -22.74 -23.95 15.83
C ARG A 394 -22.81 -24.65 14.46
N SER A 395 -23.61 -25.71 14.33
CA SER A 395 -23.82 -26.39 13.04
C SER A 395 -24.57 -25.50 12.04
N ARG A 396 -25.34 -24.52 12.52
CA ARG A 396 -26.00 -23.51 11.69
C ARG A 396 -25.03 -22.48 11.13
N ALA A 397 -23.90 -22.23 11.79
CA ALA A 397 -22.87 -21.33 11.29
C ALA A 397 -22.19 -21.90 10.03
N GLY A 398 -21.86 -23.19 10.03
CA GLY A 398 -21.34 -23.90 8.85
C GLY A 398 -22.34 -23.87 7.68
N GLY A 399 -23.63 -24.12 7.96
CA GLY A 399 -24.70 -24.01 6.96
C GLY A 399 -24.91 -22.60 6.41
N LEU A 400 -24.78 -21.56 7.24
CA LEU A 400 -24.87 -20.17 6.78
C LEU A 400 -23.71 -19.83 5.85
N ILE A 401 -22.48 -20.17 6.23
CA ILE A 401 -21.29 -19.93 5.41
C ILE A 401 -21.38 -20.68 4.07
N ALA A 402 -21.89 -21.92 4.08
CA ALA A 402 -22.09 -22.69 2.85
C ALA A 402 -23.06 -22.00 1.87
N ARG A 403 -24.06 -21.27 2.40
CA ARG A 403 -25.10 -20.59 1.60
C ARG A 403 -24.73 -19.17 1.18
N GLU A 404 -24.22 -18.35 2.11
CA GLU A 404 -24.00 -16.91 1.91
C GLU A 404 -22.53 -16.54 1.68
N GLY A 405 -21.58 -17.38 2.13
CA GLY A 405 -20.17 -17.02 2.20
C GLY A 405 -19.81 -16.14 3.41
N LEU A 406 -18.52 -15.81 3.52
CA LEU A 406 -17.94 -15.00 4.58
C LEU A 406 -18.04 -13.50 4.33
N VAL A 407 -18.15 -13.06 3.07
CA VAL A 407 -18.26 -11.62 2.74
C VAL A 407 -19.50 -10.95 3.37
N PRO A 408 -20.72 -11.53 3.30
CA PRO A 408 -21.88 -10.97 4.01
C PRO A 408 -21.74 -11.02 5.54
N CYS A 409 -21.11 -12.07 6.07
CA CYS A 409 -20.81 -12.19 7.51
C CYS A 409 -19.89 -11.04 7.95
N PHE A 410 -18.80 -10.80 7.22
CA PHE A 410 -17.92 -9.67 7.46
C PHE A 410 -18.68 -8.34 7.43
N GLY A 411 -19.52 -8.11 6.41
CA GLY A 411 -20.32 -6.88 6.30
C GLY A 411 -21.23 -6.61 7.50
N ARG A 412 -21.84 -7.65 8.07
CA ARG A 412 -22.66 -7.55 9.30
C ARG A 412 -21.80 -7.19 10.51
N GLY A 413 -20.69 -7.90 10.71
CA GLY A 413 -19.78 -7.63 11.82
C GLY A 413 -19.17 -6.23 11.75
N TRP A 414 -18.76 -5.81 10.55
CA TRP A 414 -18.15 -4.50 10.31
C TRP A 414 -19.13 -3.34 10.58
N ARG A 415 -20.41 -3.52 10.25
CA ARG A 415 -21.47 -2.57 10.60
C ARG A 415 -21.63 -2.45 12.12
N VAL A 416 -21.65 -3.57 12.84
CA VAL A 416 -21.76 -3.56 14.30
C VAL A 416 -20.54 -2.86 14.91
N LEU A 417 -19.33 -3.17 14.47
CA LEU A 417 -18.14 -2.44 14.95
C LEU A 417 -18.24 -0.93 14.70
N HIS A 418 -18.74 -0.51 13.52
CA HIS A 418 -18.88 0.90 13.20
C HIS A 418 -19.99 1.59 14.01
N GLU A 419 -21.22 1.07 13.99
CA GLU A 419 -22.37 1.69 14.65
C GLU A 419 -22.29 1.55 16.17
N ASP A 420 -22.00 0.34 16.64
CA ASP A 420 -22.13 0.01 18.05
C ASP A 420 -20.88 0.33 18.87
N VAL A 421 -19.69 0.31 18.27
CA VAL A 421 -18.45 0.65 18.96
C VAL A 421 -18.01 2.06 18.58
N VAL A 422 -17.62 2.26 17.32
CA VAL A 422 -16.93 3.49 16.90
C VAL A 422 -17.82 4.72 17.01
N MET A 423 -19.00 4.69 16.42
CA MET A 423 -19.94 5.83 16.42
C MET A 423 -20.53 6.08 17.81
N TRP A 424 -20.82 5.03 18.56
CA TRP A 424 -21.29 5.15 19.93
C TRP A 424 -20.22 5.79 20.83
N SER A 425 -18.98 5.27 20.79
CA SER A 425 -17.86 5.82 21.57
C SER A 425 -17.53 7.26 21.15
N ALA A 426 -17.59 7.59 19.86
CA ALA A 426 -17.37 8.95 19.38
C ALA A 426 -18.43 9.94 19.88
N ARG A 427 -19.70 9.54 19.91
CA ARG A 427 -20.79 10.37 20.46
C ARG A 427 -20.65 10.55 21.97
N ALA A 428 -20.32 9.48 22.71
CA ALA A 428 -20.03 9.56 24.13
C ALA A 428 -18.83 10.49 24.40
N PHE A 429 -17.82 10.42 23.54
CA PHE A 429 -16.63 11.25 23.61
C PHE A 429 -16.94 12.74 23.40
N ASP A 430 -17.67 13.08 22.35
CA ASP A 430 -18.09 14.47 22.08
C ASP A 430 -19.00 15.03 23.19
N ALA A 431 -19.91 14.21 23.74
CA ALA A 431 -20.75 14.59 24.87
C ALA A 431 -19.96 14.85 26.17
N ALA A 432 -18.89 14.08 26.41
CA ALA A 432 -17.98 14.32 27.53
C ALA A 432 -17.17 15.61 27.33
N LEU A 433 -16.63 15.83 26.13
CA LEU A 433 -15.85 17.02 25.79
C LEU A 433 -16.68 18.30 25.79
N THR A 434 -17.96 18.24 25.40
CA THR A 434 -18.86 19.40 25.41
C THR A 434 -18.99 20.02 26.81
N ARG A 435 -18.87 19.20 27.87
CA ARG A 435 -18.93 19.65 29.27
C ARG A 435 -17.60 20.19 29.80
N ARG A 436 -16.47 19.76 29.22
CA ARG A 436 -15.12 20.01 29.77
C ARG A 436 -14.31 21.04 28.96
N VAL A 437 -14.58 21.19 27.66
CA VAL A 437 -13.85 22.11 26.77
C VAL A 437 -14.58 23.46 26.70
N PRO A 438 -13.94 24.58 27.08
CA PRO A 438 -14.55 25.90 27.01
C PRO A 438 -14.81 26.33 25.57
N ALA A 439 -15.95 26.99 25.34
CA ALA A 439 -16.29 27.55 24.02
C ALA A 439 -15.39 28.76 23.68
N GLY A 440 -14.75 28.76 22.50
CA GLY A 440 -13.87 29.86 22.08
C GLY A 440 -13.05 29.60 20.82
N ARG A 441 -12.06 30.47 20.52
CA ARG A 441 -11.15 30.34 19.35
C ARG A 441 -9.84 29.61 19.65
N GLY A 442 -9.81 28.72 20.64
CA GLY A 442 -8.63 27.91 20.96
C GLY A 442 -8.53 26.63 20.13
N ASP A 443 -7.32 26.06 20.04
CA ASP A 443 -7.07 24.83 19.26
C ASP A 443 -7.90 23.63 19.74
N ALA A 444 -8.19 23.54 21.04
CA ALA A 444 -9.07 22.52 21.61
C ALA A 444 -10.54 22.66 21.14
N SER A 445 -11.04 23.90 21.01
CA SER A 445 -12.40 24.14 20.49
C SER A 445 -12.48 23.83 19.00
N ARG A 446 -11.44 24.15 18.22
CA ARG A 446 -11.34 23.78 16.80
C ARG A 446 -11.32 22.26 16.63
N ALA A 447 -10.48 21.57 17.40
CA ALA A 447 -10.40 20.11 17.38
C ALA A 447 -11.74 19.44 17.74
N ARG A 448 -12.51 20.01 18.69
CA ARG A 448 -13.87 19.53 19.01
C ARG A 448 -14.86 19.76 17.86
N THR A 449 -14.88 20.94 17.27
CA THR A 449 -15.76 21.24 16.12
C THR A 449 -15.46 20.32 14.94
N GLU A 450 -14.19 19.99 14.71
CA GLU A 450 -13.77 19.05 13.69
C GLU A 450 -14.20 17.62 14.01
N LEU A 451 -14.03 17.16 15.25
CA LEU A 451 -14.56 15.87 15.69
C LEU A 451 -16.08 15.78 15.49
N ALA A 452 -16.84 16.81 15.86
CA ALA A 452 -18.28 16.84 15.67
C ALA A 452 -18.67 16.77 14.18
N ARG A 453 -17.93 17.47 13.30
CA ARG A 453 -18.10 17.38 11.85
C ARG A 453 -17.80 15.97 11.33
N ASP A 454 -16.73 15.35 11.82
CA ASP A 454 -16.31 14.01 11.42
C ASP A 454 -17.29 12.93 11.89
N ILE A 455 -17.88 13.10 13.09
CA ILE A 455 -18.99 12.27 13.59
C ILE A 455 -20.21 12.41 12.66
N ALA A 456 -20.57 13.64 12.25
CA ALA A 456 -21.67 13.87 11.33
C ALA A 456 -21.41 13.23 9.95
N ALA A 457 -20.15 13.20 9.51
CA ALA A 457 -19.70 12.52 8.29
C ALA A 457 -19.56 11.00 8.43
N GLY A 458 -19.79 10.44 9.63
CA GLY A 458 -19.68 8.99 9.90
C GLY A 458 -18.24 8.46 9.93
N ARG A 459 -17.23 9.34 9.99
CA ARG A 459 -15.80 9.01 9.99
C ARG A 459 -15.06 9.74 11.13
N PRO A 460 -15.40 9.46 12.41
CA PRO A 460 -14.90 10.23 13.55
C PRO A 460 -13.37 10.23 13.71
N TRP A 461 -12.68 9.25 13.15
CA TRP A 461 -11.22 9.13 13.16
C TRP A 461 -10.48 10.07 12.18
N ALA A 462 -11.17 10.78 11.27
CA ALA A 462 -10.53 11.58 10.23
C ALA A 462 -9.61 12.69 10.77
N SER A 463 -9.99 13.31 11.89
CA SER A 463 -9.21 14.36 12.58
C SER A 463 -8.37 13.87 13.78
N ARG A 464 -8.05 12.57 13.86
CA ARG A 464 -7.30 11.95 14.97
C ARG A 464 -6.00 12.69 15.34
N ARG A 465 -5.25 13.22 14.35
CA ARG A 465 -3.98 13.95 14.60
C ARG A 465 -4.17 15.17 15.51
N ARG A 466 -5.35 15.80 15.49
CA ARG A 466 -5.66 17.01 16.25
C ARG A 466 -6.20 16.72 17.65
N TRP A 467 -6.43 15.45 17.99
CA TRP A 467 -6.90 15.05 19.32
C TRP A 467 -5.85 15.26 20.41
N VAL A 468 -4.58 15.49 20.05
CA VAL A 468 -3.53 15.90 21.00
C VAL A 468 -3.96 17.15 21.79
N HIS A 469 -4.70 18.08 21.17
CA HIS A 469 -5.23 19.27 21.83
C HIS A 469 -6.40 18.98 22.79
N LEU A 470 -7.00 17.80 22.72
CA LEU A 470 -8.10 17.35 23.59
C LEU A 470 -7.60 16.55 24.81
N ALA A 471 -6.37 16.02 24.74
CA ALA A 471 -5.75 15.24 25.82
C ALA A 471 -5.76 15.92 27.20
N PRO A 472 -5.58 17.25 27.34
CA PRO A 472 -5.57 17.91 28.66
C PRO A 472 -6.91 17.85 29.41
N PHE A 473 -8.03 17.58 28.74
CA PHE A 473 -9.38 17.63 29.32
C PHE A 473 -9.88 16.26 29.81
N LEU A 474 -9.04 15.23 29.72
CA LEU A 474 -9.40 13.83 29.96
C LEU A 474 -8.33 13.15 30.82
N SER A 475 -8.72 12.07 31.50
CA SER A 475 -7.73 11.18 32.11
C SER A 475 -6.91 10.48 31.01
N LYS A 476 -5.65 10.15 31.32
CA LYS A 476 -4.78 9.40 30.38
C LYS A 476 -5.42 8.08 29.93
N ALA A 477 -6.11 7.40 30.84
CA ALA A 477 -6.83 6.15 30.57
C ALA A 477 -8.02 6.36 29.62
N ALA A 478 -8.84 7.38 29.87
CA ALA A 478 -9.97 7.71 29.00
C ALA A 478 -9.50 8.12 27.58
N PHE A 479 -8.44 8.92 27.49
CA PHE A 479 -7.88 9.34 26.21
C PHE A 479 -7.29 8.16 25.42
N ALA A 480 -6.59 7.23 26.08
CA ALA A 480 -6.07 6.02 25.44
C ALA A 480 -7.21 5.13 24.93
N ALA A 481 -8.24 4.87 25.76
CA ALA A 481 -9.40 4.07 25.37
C ALA A 481 -10.16 4.69 24.18
N MET A 482 -10.36 6.01 24.17
CA MET A 482 -11.00 6.71 23.04
C MET A 482 -10.18 6.65 21.77
N ARG A 483 -8.85 6.66 21.87
CA ARG A 483 -7.97 6.46 20.71
C ARG A 483 -8.05 5.04 20.15
N GLU A 484 -8.23 4.02 20.96
CA GLU A 484 -8.35 2.64 20.45
C GLU A 484 -9.74 2.34 19.89
N LEU A 485 -10.80 2.85 20.53
CA LEU A 485 -12.18 2.57 20.15
C LEU A 485 -12.72 3.45 19.03
N VAL A 486 -12.24 4.70 18.92
CA VAL A 486 -12.63 5.62 17.84
C VAL A 486 -11.55 5.61 16.76
N ASP A 487 -11.41 4.46 16.11
CA ASP A 487 -10.51 4.20 15.00
C ASP A 487 -11.24 3.51 13.84
N GLU A 488 -10.63 3.42 12.66
CA GLU A 488 -11.23 2.70 11.52
C GLU A 488 -11.46 1.22 11.81
N CYS A 489 -10.54 0.61 12.56
CA CYS A 489 -10.66 -0.72 13.13
C CYS A 489 -10.56 -0.61 14.66
N PRO A 490 -11.68 -0.71 15.39
CA PRO A 490 -11.68 -0.54 16.85
C PRO A 490 -11.00 -1.72 17.54
N ALA A 491 -10.16 -1.40 18.51
CA ALA A 491 -9.57 -2.37 19.43
C ALA A 491 -9.83 -1.92 20.88
N PHE A 492 -9.71 -2.84 21.82
CA PHE A 492 -9.81 -2.54 23.24
C PHE A 492 -8.74 -3.30 24.02
N ASN A 493 -7.87 -2.59 24.74
CA ASN A 493 -6.71 -3.15 25.43
C ASN A 493 -5.77 -3.93 24.48
N GLY A 494 -5.63 -3.45 23.24
CA GLY A 494 -4.80 -4.09 22.22
C GLY A 494 -5.36 -5.38 21.60
N THR A 495 -6.60 -5.77 21.89
CA THR A 495 -7.28 -6.89 21.23
C THR A 495 -8.44 -6.40 20.35
N PHE A 496 -8.62 -7.05 19.19
CA PHE A 496 -9.73 -6.77 18.29
C PHE A 496 -11.03 -7.36 18.86
N LEU A 497 -12.12 -6.62 18.69
CA LEU A 497 -13.44 -7.03 19.17
C LEU A 497 -14.03 -8.07 18.22
N ALA A 498 -14.31 -9.26 18.75
CA ALA A 498 -14.76 -10.41 17.97
C ALA A 498 -16.10 -10.99 18.45
N THR A 499 -16.57 -10.60 19.64
CA THR A 499 -17.84 -11.07 20.20
C THR A 499 -18.71 -9.92 20.71
N ARG A 500 -20.03 -10.15 20.78
CA ARG A 500 -20.98 -9.16 21.29
C ARG A 500 -20.71 -8.80 22.76
N GLN A 501 -20.30 -9.78 23.56
CA GLN A 501 -19.93 -9.58 24.96
C GLN A 501 -18.75 -8.60 25.09
N GLN A 502 -17.74 -8.70 24.21
CA GLN A 502 -16.59 -7.78 24.21
C GLN A 502 -17.02 -6.35 23.82
N VAL A 503 -17.96 -6.21 22.88
CA VAL A 503 -18.54 -4.92 22.49
C VAL A 503 -19.30 -4.27 23.66
N GLU A 504 -20.11 -5.04 24.38
CA GLU A 504 -20.86 -4.55 25.55
C GLU A 504 -19.93 -4.18 26.72
N GLU A 505 -18.89 -4.97 26.97
CA GLU A 505 -17.87 -4.67 27.98
C GLU A 505 -17.12 -3.37 27.65
N ALA A 506 -16.71 -3.19 26.39
CA ALA A 506 -16.05 -1.97 25.95
C ALA A 506 -16.95 -0.73 26.17
N ARG A 507 -18.24 -0.82 25.83
CA ARG A 507 -19.22 0.26 26.07
C ARG A 507 -19.31 0.62 27.55
N ARG A 508 -19.55 -0.36 28.41
CA ARG A 508 -19.66 -0.14 29.87
C ARG A 508 -18.41 0.55 30.42
N ARG A 509 -17.24 0.10 29.99
CA ARG A 509 -15.97 0.65 30.48
C ARG A 509 -15.73 2.08 29.99
N VAL A 510 -16.20 2.44 28.80
CA VAL A 510 -16.17 3.83 28.31
C VAL A 510 -17.05 4.74 29.15
N GLU A 511 -18.25 4.30 29.53
CA GLU A 511 -19.13 5.11 30.39
C GLU A 511 -18.47 5.39 31.74
N GLU A 512 -17.87 4.38 32.36
CA GLU A 512 -17.14 4.52 33.62
C GLU A 512 -15.97 5.52 33.50
N LEU A 513 -15.16 5.41 32.44
CA LEU A 513 -13.97 6.25 32.24
C LEU A 513 -14.31 7.70 31.86
N LEU A 514 -15.43 7.94 31.17
CA LEU A 514 -15.89 9.29 30.81
C LEU A 514 -16.73 9.94 31.93
N ALA A 515 -17.27 9.15 32.86
CA ALA A 515 -17.94 9.65 34.06
C ALA A 515 -16.94 10.13 35.13
N SER A 516 -15.76 9.50 35.22
CA SER A 516 -14.62 9.97 36.03
C SER A 516 -13.94 11.21 35.46
#